data_AF-A0A9P8MTC8-F1
#
_entry.id   AF-A0A9P8MTC8-F1
#
_cell.length_a   1.000
_cell.length_b   1.000
_cell.length_c   1.000
_cell.angle_alpha   90.00
_cell.angle_beta   90.00
_cell.angle_gamma   90.00
#
_symmetry.space_group_name_H-M   'P 1'
#
loop_
_entity.id
_entity.type
_entity.pdbx_description
1 polymer ?
#
loop_
_entity_poly.entity_id
_entity_poly.type
_entity_poly.pdbx_seq_one_letter_code
_entity_poly.pdbx_strand_id
1 'polypeptide(L)'
;MSSSRTNGLPASRAHLYQEFTERFERARTEKDGLLRYMSQLSGQISQTDRVLAEKERSRAAIAFRRPRTSGSQEHINVLEQEIRSLSVAVRRLEESRDLAGRAIRIAEAEMVAARTKLDEELARLE
;
A
#
# COMPACT_ATOMS: atom_id res chain seq x y z
N MET A 1 -43.61 40.83 24.75
CA MET A 1 -44.05 40.06 23.56
C MET A 1 -42.82 39.48 22.88
N SER A 2 -42.85 38.17 22.68
CA SER A 2 -42.15 37.37 21.66
C SER A 2 -40.64 37.51 21.47
N SER A 3 -39.92 36.80 22.34
CA SER A 3 -38.99 35.71 21.99
C SER A 3 -38.26 35.80 20.64
N SER A 4 -37.02 36.30 20.70
CA SER A 4 -35.97 36.03 19.73
C SER A 4 -35.71 34.52 19.69
N ARG A 5 -36.26 33.80 18.69
CA ARG A 5 -35.82 32.43 18.37
C ARG A 5 -34.62 32.51 17.43
N THR A 6 -33.51 32.04 17.95
CA THR A 6 -32.20 31.87 17.35
C THR A 6 -32.24 30.99 16.10
N ASN A 7 -32.23 31.60 14.91
CA ASN A 7 -31.97 30.91 13.64
C ASN A 7 -30.45 30.74 13.39
N GLY A 8 -29.76 30.04 14.29
CA GLY A 8 -28.31 29.74 14.18
C GLY A 8 -27.97 28.33 13.65
N LEU A 9 -28.98 27.47 13.49
CA LEU A 9 -28.82 26.03 13.22
C LEU A 9 -28.25 25.65 11.83
N PRO A 10 -28.53 26.36 10.72
CA PRO A 10 -28.06 25.94 9.38
C PRO A 10 -26.55 26.03 9.20
N ALA A 11 -25.93 27.08 9.77
CA ALA A 11 -24.50 27.32 9.64
C ALA A 11 -23.65 26.29 10.42
N SER A 12 -24.16 25.82 11.57
CA SER A 12 -23.50 24.80 12.39
C SER A 12 -23.45 23.43 11.69
N ARG A 13 -24.56 23.01 11.08
CA ARG A 13 -24.62 21.76 10.31
C ARG A 13 -23.73 21.82 9.08
N ALA A 14 -23.77 22.92 8.33
CA ALA A 14 -22.91 23.10 7.15
C ALA A 14 -21.41 23.00 7.51
N HIS A 15 -21.00 23.60 8.64
CA HIS A 15 -19.63 23.50 9.12
C HIS A 15 -19.23 22.05 9.48
N LEU A 16 -20.09 21.29 10.15
CA LEU A 16 -19.83 19.89 10.48
C LEU A 16 -19.67 19.01 9.23
N TYR A 17 -20.53 19.22 8.22
CA TYR A 17 -20.42 18.51 6.94
C TYR A 17 -19.15 18.89 6.18
N GLN A 18 -18.73 20.16 6.24
CA GLN A 18 -17.47 20.59 5.64
C GLN A 18 -16.27 19.91 6.32
N GLU A 19 -16.18 19.94 7.65
CA GLU A 19 -15.10 19.28 8.40
C GLU A 19 -15.06 17.78 8.11
N PHE A 20 -16.22 17.12 8.09
CA PHE A 20 -16.34 15.72 7.71
C PHE A 20 -15.79 15.47 6.31
N THR A 21 -16.23 16.27 5.32
CA THR A 21 -15.86 16.09 3.91
C THR A 21 -14.35 16.26 3.74
N GLU A 22 -13.75 17.27 4.37
CA GLU A 22 -12.31 17.51 4.30
C GLU A 22 -11.51 16.32 4.87
N ARG A 23 -11.90 15.80 6.04
CA ARG A 23 -11.21 14.67 6.67
C ARG A 23 -11.43 13.36 5.90
N PHE A 24 -12.66 13.11 5.47
CA PHE A 24 -13.02 11.89 4.74
C PHE A 24 -12.36 11.84 3.36
N GLU A 25 -12.41 12.91 2.58
CA GLU A 25 -11.83 12.94 1.23
C GLU A 25 -10.30 12.91 1.27
N ARG A 26 -9.68 13.48 2.31
CA ARG A 26 -8.23 13.31 2.54
C ARG A 26 -7.86 11.85 2.75
N ALA A 27 -8.51 11.17 3.71
CA ALA A 27 -8.24 9.76 4.01
C ALA A 27 -8.56 8.86 2.81
N ARG A 28 -9.63 9.15 2.08
CA ARG A 28 -9.98 8.44 0.83
C ARG A 28 -8.90 8.61 -0.24
N THR A 29 -8.42 9.82 -0.45
CA THR A 29 -7.36 10.10 -1.44
C THR A 29 -6.08 9.36 -1.08
N GLU A 30 -5.71 9.34 0.20
CA GLU A 30 -4.56 8.59 0.70
C GLU A 30 -4.73 7.08 0.46
N LYS A 31 -5.90 6.52 0.80
CA LYS A 31 -6.25 5.12 0.53
C LYS A 31 -6.11 4.78 -0.96
N ASP A 32 -6.69 5.59 -1.84
CA ASP A 32 -6.66 5.35 -3.29
C ASP A 32 -5.23 5.42 -3.84
N GLY A 33 -4.41 6.35 -3.34
CA GLY A 33 -2.99 6.43 -3.65
C GLY A 33 -2.23 5.18 -3.22
N LEU A 34 -2.46 4.71 -1.99
CA LEU A 34 -1.84 3.50 -1.45
C LEU A 34 -2.26 2.25 -2.21
N LEU A 35 -3.53 2.13 -2.63
CA LEU A 35 -4.01 1.00 -3.44
C LEU A 35 -3.29 0.93 -4.79
N ARG A 36 -3.11 2.07 -5.47
CA ARG A 36 -2.34 2.14 -6.72
C ARG A 36 -0.89 1.74 -6.49
N TYR A 37 -0.26 2.25 -5.43
CA TYR A 37 1.10 1.90 -5.07
C TYR A 37 1.25 0.40 -4.78
N MET A 38 0.30 -0.19 -4.05
CA MET A 38 0.28 -1.62 -3.73
C MET A 38 0.13 -2.49 -4.99
N SER A 39 -0.66 -2.03 -5.97
CA SER A 39 -0.75 -2.66 -7.29
C SER A 39 0.57 -2.61 -8.05
N GLN A 40 1.29 -1.48 -8.01
CA GLN A 40 2.61 -1.35 -8.63
C GLN A 40 3.63 -2.29 -7.99
N LEU A 41 3.68 -2.33 -6.65
CA LEU A 41 4.55 -3.25 -5.91
C LEU A 41 4.28 -4.71 -6.27
N SER A 42 3.01 -5.10 -6.38
CA SER A 42 2.63 -6.46 -6.78
C SER A 42 3.10 -6.80 -8.19
N GLY A 43 3.04 -5.84 -9.12
CA GLY A 43 3.61 -5.99 -10.46
C GLY A 43 5.13 -6.17 -10.44
N GLN A 44 5.84 -5.36 -9.64
CA GLN A 44 7.30 -5.45 -9.48
C GLN A 44 7.74 -6.77 -8.85
N ILE A 45 7.03 -7.25 -7.81
CA ILE A 45 7.28 -8.57 -7.20
C ILE A 45 7.12 -9.66 -8.26
N SER A 46 5.99 -9.69 -8.98
CA SER A 46 5.73 -10.71 -10.00
C SER A 46 6.80 -10.70 -11.10
N GLN A 47 7.24 -9.52 -11.54
CA GLN A 47 8.32 -9.40 -12.52
C GLN A 47 9.65 -9.92 -11.97
N THR A 48 10.00 -9.56 -10.74
CA THR A 48 11.26 -9.95 -10.10
C THR A 48 11.31 -11.46 -9.87
N ASP A 49 10.20 -12.06 -9.45
CA ASP A 49 10.07 -13.52 -9.28
C ASP A 49 10.27 -14.28 -10.60
N ARG A 50 9.74 -13.76 -11.72
CA ARG A 50 9.96 -14.36 -13.04
C ARG A 50 11.44 -14.36 -13.41
N VAL A 51 12.12 -13.23 -13.19
CA VAL A 51 13.56 -13.11 -13.45
C VAL A 51 14.34 -14.04 -12.54
N LEU A 52 13.99 -14.11 -11.25
CA LEU A 52 14.62 -15.01 -10.29
C LEU A 52 14.48 -16.47 -10.74
N ALA A 53 13.29 -16.91 -11.13
CA ALA A 53 13.05 -18.26 -11.65
C ALA A 53 13.82 -18.56 -12.94
N GLU A 54 14.04 -17.58 -13.82
CA GLU A 54 14.89 -17.72 -15.00
C GLU A 54 16.37 -17.88 -14.64
N LYS A 55 16.87 -17.09 -13.69
CA LYS A 55 18.24 -17.16 -13.21
C LYS A 55 18.51 -18.48 -12.47
N GLU A 56 17.56 -18.96 -11.69
CA GLU A 56 17.65 -20.28 -11.03
C GLU A 56 17.68 -21.43 -12.03
N ARG A 57 16.83 -21.39 -13.07
CA ARG A 57 16.87 -22.37 -14.17
C ARG A 57 18.21 -22.35 -14.90
N SER A 58 18.73 -21.17 -15.19
CA SER A 58 20.06 -21.01 -15.81
C SER A 58 21.17 -21.57 -14.92
N ARG A 59 21.14 -21.27 -13.61
CA ARG A 59 22.11 -21.79 -12.64
C ARG A 59 22.09 -23.31 -12.61
N ALA A 60 20.90 -23.90 -12.55
CA ALA A 60 20.71 -25.34 -12.55
C ALA A 60 21.24 -25.97 -13.85
N ALA A 61 20.89 -25.41 -15.02
CA ALA A 61 21.33 -25.91 -16.31
C ALA A 61 22.86 -25.98 -16.43
N ILE A 62 23.58 -24.98 -15.90
CA ILE A 62 25.05 -24.99 -15.89
C ILE A 62 25.59 -25.95 -14.83
N ALA A 63 24.96 -26.01 -13.65
CA ALA A 63 25.39 -26.89 -12.56
C ALA A 63 25.33 -28.38 -12.92
N PHE A 64 24.35 -28.79 -13.73
CA PHE A 64 24.18 -30.19 -14.17
C PHE A 64 24.96 -30.56 -15.44
N ARG A 65 25.54 -29.58 -16.17
CA ARG A 65 26.39 -29.88 -17.33
C ARG A 65 27.71 -30.54 -16.90
N ARG A 66 28.13 -31.56 -17.65
CA ARG A 66 29.44 -32.21 -17.52
C ARG A 66 30.19 -32.21 -18.85
N PRO A 67 31.51 -32.01 -18.88
CA PRO A 67 32.38 -31.68 -17.74
C PRO A 67 32.18 -30.22 -17.25
N ARG A 68 32.41 -29.98 -15.96
CA ARG A 68 32.39 -28.63 -15.39
C ARG A 68 33.72 -27.94 -15.67
N THR A 69 33.68 -26.81 -16.37
CA THR A 69 34.86 -25.96 -16.63
C THR A 69 34.97 -24.85 -15.58
N SER A 70 36.16 -24.24 -15.46
CA SER A 70 36.37 -23.06 -14.60
C SER A 70 35.40 -21.93 -14.94
N GLY A 71 35.23 -21.62 -16.23
CA GLY A 71 34.27 -20.62 -16.69
C GLY A 71 32.81 -20.96 -16.36
N SER A 72 32.44 -22.25 -16.31
CA SER A 72 31.12 -22.67 -15.86
C SER A 72 30.92 -22.39 -14.36
N GLN A 73 31.97 -22.56 -13.56
CA GLN A 73 31.92 -22.28 -12.13
C GLN A 73 31.85 -20.77 -11.85
N GLU A 74 32.62 -19.95 -12.57
CA GLU A 74 32.54 -18.49 -12.49
C GLU A 74 31.13 -17.99 -12.83
N HIS A 75 30.54 -18.50 -13.92
CA HIS A 75 29.18 -18.15 -14.31
C HIS A 75 28.16 -18.50 -13.20
N ILE A 76 28.29 -19.67 -12.58
CA ILE A 76 27.42 -20.06 -11.45
C ILE A 76 27.56 -19.08 -10.28
N ASN A 77 28.78 -18.66 -9.93
CA ASN A 77 29.01 -17.71 -8.85
C ASN A 77 28.33 -16.36 -9.13
N VAL A 78 28.38 -15.89 -10.38
CA VAL A 78 27.68 -14.67 -10.81
C VAL A 78 26.17 -14.83 -10.67
N LEU A 79 25.60 -15.94 -11.18
CA LEU A 79 24.17 -16.22 -11.05
C LEU A 79 23.73 -16.32 -9.59
N GLU A 80 24.53 -16.92 -8.71
CA GLU A 80 24.24 -16.97 -7.28
C GLU A 80 24.21 -15.58 -6.64
N GLN A 81 25.13 -14.69 -7.03
CA GLN A 81 25.11 -13.30 -6.56
C GLN A 81 23.89 -12.54 -7.07
N GLU A 82 23.52 -12.71 -8.32
CA GLU A 82 22.31 -12.12 -8.90
C GLU A 82 21.04 -12.62 -8.20
N ILE A 83 20.91 -13.94 -8.02
CA ILE A 83 19.77 -14.56 -7.32
C ILE A 83 19.68 -14.02 -5.89
N ARG A 84 20.78 -13.98 -5.14
CA ARG A 84 20.80 -13.41 -3.78
C ARG A 84 20.31 -11.96 -3.76
N SER A 85 20.78 -11.15 -4.71
CA SER A 85 20.40 -9.74 -4.81
C SER A 85 18.91 -9.58 -5.14
N LEU A 86 18.39 -10.38 -6.08
CA LEU A 86 16.98 -10.39 -6.44
C LEU A 86 16.10 -10.88 -5.28
N SER A 87 16.50 -11.92 -4.55
CA SER A 87 15.76 -12.39 -3.37
C SER A 87 15.64 -11.32 -2.28
N VAL A 88 16.71 -10.54 -2.05
CA VAL A 88 16.67 -9.40 -1.12
C VAL A 88 15.73 -8.31 -1.63
N ALA A 89 15.74 -8.02 -2.93
CA ALA A 89 14.84 -7.04 -3.52
C ALA A 89 13.36 -7.46 -3.38
N VAL A 90 13.02 -8.72 -3.65
CA VAL A 90 11.65 -9.25 -3.45
C VAL A 90 11.19 -9.05 -2.02
N ARG A 91 12.00 -9.45 -1.03
CA ARG A 91 11.66 -9.27 0.40
C ARG A 91 11.37 -7.82 0.76
N ARG A 92 12.19 -6.87 0.27
CA ARG A 92 11.98 -5.43 0.50
C ARG A 92 10.68 -4.92 -0.14
N LEU A 93 10.34 -5.42 -1.33
CA LEU A 93 9.08 -5.09 -1.99
C LEU A 93 7.88 -5.65 -1.22
N GLU A 94 7.98 -6.87 -0.70
CA GLU A 94 6.96 -7.49 0.15
C GLU A 94 6.76 -6.71 1.46
N GLU A 95 7.85 -6.34 2.14
CA GLU A 95 7.80 -5.48 3.34
C GLU A 95 7.11 -4.14 3.05
N SER A 96 7.44 -3.52 1.90
CA SER A 96 6.82 -2.26 1.46
C SER A 96 5.32 -2.44 1.16
N ARG A 97 4.94 -3.56 0.55
CA ARG A 97 3.54 -3.90 0.28
C ARG A 97 2.75 -4.09 1.57
N ASP A 98 3.34 -4.78 2.55
CA ASP A 98 2.71 -5.01 3.85
C ASP A 98 2.58 -3.71 4.66
N LEU A 99 3.55 -2.80 4.55
CA LEU A 99 3.46 -1.44 5.09
C LEU A 99 2.31 -0.66 4.45
N ALA A 100 2.20 -0.66 3.12
CA ALA A 100 1.09 -0.03 2.41
C ALA A 100 -0.26 -0.63 2.83
N GLY A 101 -0.35 -1.95 2.98
CA GLY A 101 -1.56 -2.63 3.47
C GLY A 101 -1.94 -2.27 4.91
N ARG A 102 -0.98 -1.96 5.78
CA ARG A 102 -1.26 -1.38 7.11
C ARG A 102 -1.77 0.06 7.01
N ALA A 103 -1.13 0.89 6.18
CA ALA A 103 -1.55 2.28 5.99
C ALA A 103 -2.96 2.41 5.39
N ILE A 104 -3.35 1.52 4.46
CA ILE A 104 -4.71 1.45 3.92
C ILE A 104 -5.73 1.24 5.04
N ARG A 105 -5.48 0.31 5.95
CA ARG A 105 -6.38 0.03 7.08
C ARG A 105 -6.49 1.22 8.04
N ILE A 106 -5.42 1.98 8.21
CA ILE A 106 -5.43 3.23 9.00
C ILE A 106 -6.32 4.27 8.31
N ALA A 107 -6.13 4.50 7.01
CA ALA A 107 -6.96 5.44 6.25
C ALA A 107 -8.45 5.03 6.26
N GLU A 108 -8.76 3.73 6.17
CA GLU A 108 -10.13 3.22 6.32
C GLU A 108 -10.71 3.49 7.71
N ALA A 109 -9.92 3.30 8.77
CA ALA A 109 -10.34 3.62 10.12
C ALA A 109 -10.59 5.12 10.31
N GLU A 110 -9.77 5.99 9.70
CA GLU A 110 -9.98 7.44 9.73
C GLU A 110 -11.26 7.86 9.01
N MET A 111 -11.58 7.23 7.87
CA MET A 111 -12.85 7.46 7.16
C MET A 111 -14.06 7.10 8.02
N VAL A 112 -14.00 5.97 8.73
CA VAL A 112 -15.06 5.54 9.66
C VAL A 112 -15.16 6.50 10.83
N ALA A 113 -14.04 6.86 11.46
CA ALA A 113 -14.00 7.77 12.59
C ALA A 113 -14.55 9.17 12.24
N ALA A 114 -14.23 9.68 11.03
CA ALA A 114 -14.81 10.93 10.55
C ALA A 114 -16.33 10.85 10.45
N ARG A 115 -16.86 9.72 9.95
CA ARG A 115 -18.31 9.51 9.84
C ARG A 115 -18.99 9.38 11.19
N THR A 116 -18.44 8.58 12.09
CA THR A 116 -18.97 8.43 13.46
C THR A 116 -18.99 9.77 14.19
N LYS A 117 -17.93 10.58 14.06
CA LYS A 117 -17.90 11.92 14.66
C LYS A 117 -19.01 12.81 14.10
N LEU A 118 -19.23 12.80 12.78
CA LEU A 118 -20.31 13.58 12.17
C LEU A 118 -21.68 13.15 12.74
N ASP A 119 -21.96 11.85 12.79
CA ASP A 119 -23.23 11.32 13.28
C ASP A 119 -23.46 11.70 14.76
N GLU A 120 -22.43 11.63 15.61
CA GLU A 120 -22.48 12.05 17.00
C GLU A 120 -22.75 13.54 17.17
N GLU A 121 -22.06 14.41 16.41
CA GLU A 121 -22.26 15.85 16.50
C GLU A 121 -23.62 16.29 15.94
N LEU A 122 -24.12 15.63 14.89
CA LEU A 122 -25.47 15.88 14.37
C LEU A 122 -26.56 15.48 15.37
N ALA A 123 -26.41 14.34 16.04
CA ALA A 123 -27.35 13.89 17.07
C ALA A 123 -27.43 14.84 18.28
N ARG A 124 -26.37 15.60 18.58
CA ARG A 124 -26.36 16.63 19.64
C ARG A 124 -27.08 17.92 19.24
N LEU A 125 -27.33 18.12 17.94
CA LEU A 125 -28.03 19.30 17.40
C LEU A 125 -29.53 19.06 17.18
N GLU A 126 -30.02 17.85 17.46
CA GLU A 126 -31.44 17.47 17.44
C GLU A 126 -32.05 17.53 18.84
#